data_AF-A0A418NPT4-F1
#
_entry.id   AF-A0A418NPT4-F1
#
_cell.length_a   1.000
_cell.length_b   1.000
_cell.length_c   1.000
_cell.angle_alpha   90.00
_cell.angle_beta   90.00
_cell.angle_gamma   90.00
#
_symmetry.space_group_name_H-M   'P 1'
#
loop_
_entity.id
_entity.type
_entity.pdbx_description
1 polymer ?
#
loop_
_entity_poly.entity_id
_entity_poly.type
_entity_poly.pdbx_seq_one_letter_code
_entity_poly.pdbx_strand_id
1 'polypeptide(L)'
;MIPVPLAAPETKELRAARFRVIAAGLVLAAALLFLGELRQLIGSAALPSLAAASTFLAVQGWAWARLKNAADDAWLFRETDDVA
;
A
#
# COMPACT_ATOMS: atom_id res chain seq x y z
N MET A 1 11.94 -15.22 -27.09
CA MET A 1 11.62 -15.54 -25.68
C MET A 1 11.06 -14.28 -25.06
N ILE A 2 9.78 -14.27 -24.70
CA ILE A 2 9.20 -13.17 -23.91
C ILE A 2 9.79 -13.35 -22.50
N PRO A 3 10.44 -12.33 -21.90
CA PRO A 3 11.00 -12.48 -20.56
C PRO A 3 9.87 -12.89 -19.61
N VAL A 4 10.17 -13.88 -18.77
CA VAL A 4 9.27 -14.32 -17.70
C VAL A 4 8.75 -13.07 -16.97
N PRO A 5 7.43 -12.92 -16.76
CA PRO A 5 6.91 -11.75 -16.07
C PRO A 5 7.59 -11.64 -14.70
N LEU A 6 8.27 -10.52 -14.48
CA LEU A 6 9.12 -10.29 -13.30
C LEU A 6 8.31 -10.19 -11.98
N ALA A 7 6.99 -10.09 -12.09
CA ALA A 7 6.08 -9.94 -10.97
C ALA A 7 5.05 -11.07 -10.96
N ALA A 8 4.78 -11.59 -9.77
CA ALA A 8 3.73 -12.58 -9.57
C ALA A 8 2.36 -12.00 -9.96
N PRO A 9 1.47 -12.80 -10.56
CA PRO A 9 0.07 -12.42 -10.76
C PRO A 9 -0.56 -12.00 -9.43
N GLU A 10 -1.13 -10.79 -9.37
CA GLU A 10 -1.74 -10.29 -8.13
C GLU A 10 -3.03 -11.04 -7.80
N THR A 11 -3.09 -11.59 -6.58
CA THR A 11 -4.33 -12.09 -6.01
C THR A 11 -5.33 -10.95 -5.77
N LYS A 12 -6.63 -11.28 -5.67
CA LYS A 12 -7.68 -10.28 -5.40
C LYS A 12 -7.42 -9.51 -4.10
N GLU A 13 -6.89 -10.19 -3.08
CA GLU A 13 -6.59 -9.62 -1.78
C GLU A 13 -5.41 -8.65 -1.82
N LEU A 14 -4.31 -9.02 -2.49
CA LEU A 14 -3.15 -8.16 -2.71
C LEU A 14 -3.53 -6.90 -3.49
N ARG A 15 -4.36 -7.05 -4.52
CA ARG A 15 -4.89 -5.93 -5.30
C ARG A 15 -5.74 -4.99 -4.43
N ALA A 16 -6.62 -5.54 -3.61
CA ALA A 16 -7.44 -4.74 -2.69
C ALA A 16 -6.58 -4.03 -1.63
N ALA A 17 -5.55 -4.68 -1.10
CA ALA A 17 -4.58 -4.06 -0.19
C ALA A 17 -3.84 -2.90 -0.88
N ARG A 18 -3.39 -3.07 -2.12
CA ARG A 18 -2.77 -2.00 -2.92
C ARG A 18 -3.69 -0.78 -3.05
N PHE A 19 -4.96 -1.00 -3.40
CA PHE A 19 -5.92 0.10 -3.51
C PHE A 19 -6.16 0.83 -2.18
N ARG A 20 -6.19 0.11 -1.05
CA ARG A 20 -6.27 0.74 0.27
C ARG A 20 -5.07 1.64 0.56
N VAL A 21 -3.86 1.20 0.21
CA VAL A 21 -2.63 2.01 0.37
C VAL A 21 -2.69 3.26 -0.51
N ILE A 22 -3.07 3.12 -1.79
CA ILE A 22 -3.20 4.25 -2.70
C ILE A 22 -4.26 5.25 -2.19
N ALA A 23 -5.44 4.76 -1.81
CA ALA A 23 -6.51 5.59 -1.28
C ALA A 23 -6.07 6.34 -0.01
N ALA A 24 -5.40 5.66 0.93
CA ALA A 24 -4.86 6.30 2.12
C ALA A 24 -3.80 7.36 1.79
N GLY A 25 -2.94 7.11 0.81
CA GLY A 25 -1.98 8.09 0.31
C GLY A 25 -2.65 9.33 -0.27
N LEU A 26 -3.71 9.15 -1.07
CA LEU A 26 -4.49 10.25 -1.62
C LEU A 26 -5.20 11.06 -0.54
N VAL A 27 -5.82 10.40 0.44
CA VAL A 27 -6.48 11.06 1.58
C VAL A 27 -5.47 11.87 2.38
N LEU A 28 -4.31 11.30 2.69
CA LEU A 28 -3.26 12.00 3.43
C LEU A 28 -2.72 13.19 2.64
N ALA A 29 -2.46 13.02 1.34
CA ALA A 29 -1.99 14.10 0.47
C ALA A 29 -3.01 15.25 0.40
N ALA A 30 -4.29 14.94 0.20
CA ALA A 30 -5.36 15.95 0.21
C ALA A 30 -5.45 16.66 1.55
N ALA A 31 -5.41 15.91 2.66
CA ALA A 31 -5.48 16.49 4.01
C ALA A 31 -4.29 17.41 4.32
N LEU A 32 -3.10 17.13 3.75
CA LEU A 32 -1.93 17.99 3.87
C LEU A 32 -2.02 19.24 2.99
N LEU A 33 -2.46 19.08 1.74
CA LEU A 33 -2.62 20.20 0.79
C LEU A 33 -3.68 21.22 1.27
N PHE A 34 -4.76 20.72 1.88
CA PHE A 34 -5.89 21.54 2.36
C PHE A 34 -5.96 21.57 3.90
N LEU A 35 -4.81 21.60 4.58
CA LEU A 35 -4.77 21.54 6.04
C LEU A 35 -5.47 22.73 6.71
N GLY A 36 -5.47 23.90 6.07
CA GLY A 36 -6.15 25.10 6.59
C GLY A 36 -7.66 24.90 6.62
N GLU A 37 -8.23 24.48 5.50
CA GLU A 37 -9.64 24.17 5.31
C GLU A 37 -10.07 23.00 6.19
N LEU A 38 -9.22 21.96 6.29
CA LEU A 38 -9.46 20.83 7.19
C LEU A 38 -9.52 21.29 8.65
N ARG A 39 -8.61 22.16 9.08
CA ARG A 39 -8.65 22.75 10.43
C ARG A 39 -9.87 23.63 10.65
N GLN A 40 -10.37 24.34 9.63
CA GLN A 40 -11.62 25.10 9.75
C GLN A 40 -12.83 24.17 9.88
N LEU A 41 -12.82 23.02 9.19
CA LEU A 41 -13.92 22.06 9.19
C LEU A 41 -14.01 21.25 10.49
N ILE A 42 -12.89 20.72 10.98
CA ILE A 42 -12.86 19.78 12.13
C ILE A 42 -12.03 20.28 13.32
N GLY A 43 -11.51 21.50 13.27
CA GLY A 43 -10.84 22.13 14.40
C GLY A 43 -9.60 21.37 14.87
N SER A 44 -9.53 21.18 16.20
CA SER A 44 -8.43 20.49 16.88
C SER A 44 -8.30 19.02 16.49
N ALA A 45 -9.34 18.41 15.91
CA ALA A 45 -9.30 17.02 15.45
C ALA A 45 -8.44 16.84 14.20
N ALA A 46 -8.11 17.90 13.45
CA ALA A 46 -7.34 17.82 12.21
C ALA A 46 -5.96 17.14 12.38
N LEU A 47 -5.24 17.48 13.45
CA LEU A 47 -3.92 16.90 13.72
C LEU A 47 -4.00 15.40 14.10
N PRO A 48 -4.88 14.98 15.06
CA PRO A 48 -5.15 13.56 15.29
C PRO A 48 -5.58 12.80 14.03
N SER A 49 -6.42 13.39 13.17
CA SER A 49 -6.84 12.75 11.92
C SER A 49 -5.68 12.53 10.95
N LEU A 50 -4.77 13.50 10.81
CA LEU A 50 -3.54 13.33 10.03
C LEU A 50 -2.64 12.23 10.59
N ALA A 51 -2.47 12.19 11.92
CA ALA A 51 -1.69 11.16 12.58
C ALA A 51 -2.29 9.76 12.36
N ALA A 52 -3.62 9.64 12.47
CA ALA A 52 -4.33 8.40 12.20
C ALA A 52 -4.18 7.95 10.73
N ALA A 53 -4.38 8.85 9.77
CA ALA A 53 -4.20 8.55 8.35
C ALA A 53 -2.77 8.13 8.01
N SER A 54 -1.78 8.82 8.58
CA SER A 54 -0.36 8.50 8.42
C SER A 54 -0.02 7.13 9.01
N THR A 55 -0.54 6.83 10.20
CA THR A 55 -0.33 5.54 10.88
C THR A 55 -0.96 4.40 10.08
N PHE A 56 -2.19 4.59 9.60
CA PHE A 56 -2.86 3.61 8.75
C PHE A 56 -2.07 3.35 7.47
N LEU A 57 -1.63 4.41 6.79
CA LEU A 57 -0.83 4.30 5.56
C LEU A 57 0.47 3.52 5.81
N ALA A 58 1.17 3.81 6.92
CA ALA A 58 2.42 3.14 7.27
C ALA A 58 2.21 1.64 7.53
N VAL A 59 1.23 1.29 8.37
CA VAL A 59 0.93 -0.11 8.73
C VAL A 59 0.43 -0.89 7.51
N GLN A 60 -0.55 -0.34 6.79
CA GLN A 60 -1.16 -0.99 5.64
C GLN A 60 -0.18 -1.10 4.46
N GLY A 61 0.64 -0.07 4.26
CA GLY A 61 1.69 -0.03 3.25
C GLY A 61 2.78 -1.06 3.51
N TRP A 62 3.27 -1.15 4.75
CA TRP A 62 4.25 -2.16 5.14
C TRP A 62 3.70 -3.58 5.01
N ALA A 63 2.48 -3.83 5.49
CA ALA A 63 1.84 -5.15 5.38
C ALA A 63 1.66 -5.57 3.92
N TRP A 64 1.20 -4.65 3.06
CA TRP A 64 1.07 -4.91 1.62
C TRP A 64 2.42 -5.21 0.97
N ALA A 65 3.45 -4.41 1.27
CA ALA A 65 4.79 -4.60 0.71
C ALA A 65 5.39 -5.96 1.10
N ARG A 66 5.22 -6.40 2.36
CA ARG A 66 5.68 -7.73 2.78
C ARG A 66 4.97 -8.86 2.02
N LEU A 67 3.64 -8.80 1.90
CA LEU A 67 2.88 -9.83 1.19
C LEU A 67 3.20 -9.83 -0.30
N LYS A 68 3.42 -8.66 -0.89
CA LYS A 68 3.78 -8.52 -2.30
C LYS A 68 5.17 -9.10 -2.56
N ASN A 69 6.17 -8.77 -1.74
CA ASN A 69 7.51 -9.32 -1.87
C ASN A 69 7.51 -10.84 -1.72
N ALA A 70 6.80 -11.39 -0.73
CA ALA A 70 6.71 -12.85 -0.55
C ALA A 70 6.08 -13.55 -1.78
N ALA A 71 5.07 -12.94 -2.40
CA ALA A 71 4.47 -13.46 -3.62
C ALA A 71 5.43 -13.37 -4.82
N ASP A 72 6.18 -12.28 -4.95
CA ASP A 72 7.16 -12.08 -6.01
C ASP A 72 8.36 -13.02 -5.87
N ASP A 73 8.87 -13.22 -4.65
CA ASP A 73 9.95 -14.18 -4.36
C ASP A 73 9.51 -15.61 -4.73
N ALA A 74 8.32 -16.04 -4.28
CA ALA A 74 7.79 -17.36 -4.61
C ALA A 74 7.60 -17.56 -6.12
N TRP A 75 7.23 -16.50 -6.85
CA TRP A 75 7.08 -16.56 -8.29
C TRP A 75 8.43 -16.63 -9.02
N LEU A 76 9.41 -15.84 -8.57
CA LEU A 76 10.73 -15.76 -9.16
C LEU A 76 11.52 -17.06 -8.97
N PHE A 77 11.39 -17.70 -7.81
CA PHE A 77 12.15 -18.90 -7.46
C PHE A 77 11.42 -20.23 -7.76
N ARG A 78 10.20 -20.21 -8.31
CA ARG A 78 9.42 -21.44 -8.56
C ARG A 78 10.16 -22.49 -9.39
N GLU A 79 10.91 -22.07 -10.41
CA GLU A 79 11.63 -23.00 -11.30
C GLU A 79 12.84 -23.63 -10.62
N THR A 80 13.45 -22.97 -9.63
CA THR A 80 14.59 -23.51 -8.87
C THR A 80 14.21 -24.72 -8.02
N ASP A 81 12.95 -24.81 -7.57
CA ASP A 81 12.42 -25.95 -6.81
C ASP A 81 12.04 -27.14 -7.72
N ASP A 82 11.70 -26.90 -9.00
CA ASP A 82 11.31 -27.95 -9.96
C ASP A 82 12.51 -28.73 -10.55
N VAL A 83 13.75 -28.24 -10.38
CA VAL A 83 14.99 -28.88 -10.87
C VAL A 83 15.79 -29.65 -9.79
N ALA A 84 15.34 -29.62 -8.53
CA ALA A 84 15.96 -30.30 -7.40
C ALA A 84 15.32 -31.68 -7.14
#